data_AF-A0A2V8SDZ0-F1
#
_entry.id   AF-A0A2V8SDZ0-F1
#
_cell.length_a   1.000
_cell.length_b   1.000
_cell.length_c   1.000
_cell.angle_alpha   90.00
_cell.angle_beta   90.00
_cell.angle_gamma   90.00
#
_symmetry.space_group_name_H-M   'P 1'
#
loop_
_entity.id
_entity.type
_entity.pdbx_description
1 polymer ?
#
loop_
_entity_poly.entity_id
_entity_poly.type
_entity_poly.pdbx_seq_one_letter_code
_entity_poly.pdbx_strand_id
1 'polypeptide(L)' 'MVFEIVGRITDVETIAIGRSIRELLELRARFGRGRWRKRKGVASVRLSDGTIRLAEVHWYEAHGIGKVRMKIKRYLD' A
#
# COMPACT_ATOMS: atom_id res chain seq x y z
N MET A 1 10.35 7.97 -3.11
CA MET A 1 10.43 7.08 -4.28
C MET A 1 9.13 7.19 -5.03
N VAL A 2 9.18 7.61 -6.29
CA VAL A 2 8.02 7.62 -7.18
C VAL A 2 8.06 6.29 -7.94
N PHE A 3 6.98 5.53 -7.88
CA PHE A 3 6.80 4.31 -8.65
C PHE A 3 5.33 4.18 -9.03
N GLU A 4 5.06 3.47 -10.11
CA GLU A 4 3.71 3.18 -10.60
C GLU A 4 3.43 1.70 -10.44
N ILE A 5 2.20 1.34 -10.05
CA ILE A 5 1.74 -0.05 -10.10
C ILE A 5 1.32 -0.36 -11.53
N VAL A 6 1.96 -1.35 -12.14
CA VAL A 6 1.59 -1.84 -13.46
C VAL A 6 0.67 -3.04 -13.29
N GLY A 7 -0.59 -2.87 -13.67
CA GLY A 7 -1.60 -3.94 -13.58
C GLY A 7 -2.24 -4.08 -12.19
N ARG A 8 -2.47 -5.32 -11.76
CA ARG A 8 -3.18 -5.63 -10.50
C ARG A 8 -2.19 -5.99 -9.40
N ILE A 9 -2.56 -5.67 -8.16
CA ILE A 9 -1.87 -6.18 -6.97
C ILE A 9 -2.45 -7.55 -6.64
N THR A 10 -1.61 -8.58 -6.60
CA THR A 10 -1.96 -9.96 -6.23
C THR A 10 -1.56 -10.25 -4.77
N ASP A 11 -1.93 -11.44 -4.28
CA ASP A 11 -1.50 -11.94 -2.96
C ASP A 11 -1.79 -10.96 -1.81
N VAL A 12 -2.96 -10.33 -1.90
CA VAL A 12 -3.34 -9.24 -1.01
C VAL A 12 -3.69 -9.78 0.37
N GLU A 13 -2.90 -9.42 1.37
CA GLU A 13 -3.10 -9.80 2.76
C GLU A 13 -3.29 -8.57 3.66
N THR A 14 -4.07 -8.73 4.73
CA THR A 14 -4.23 -7.69 5.75
C THR A 14 -3.25 -7.93 6.89
N ILE A 15 -2.34 -6.97 7.12
CA ILE A 15 -1.34 -7.03 8.19
C ILE A 15 -1.89 -6.49 9.51
N ALA A 16 -2.69 -5.42 9.45
CA ALA A 16 -3.25 -4.79 10.63
C ALA A 16 -4.59 -4.10 10.31
N ILE A 17 -5.48 -4.03 11.30
CA ILE A 17 -6.80 -3.40 11.19
C ILE A 17 -6.98 -2.43 12.35
N GLY A 18 -7.55 -1.26 12.06
CA GLY A 18 -7.98 -0.32 13.09
C GLY A 18 -6.87 0.02 14.08
N ARG A 19 -7.12 -0.21 15.38
CA ARG A 19 -6.23 0.19 16.49
C ARG A 19 -4.86 -0.49 16.46
N SER A 20 -4.70 -1.62 15.78
CA SER A 20 -3.39 -2.26 15.59
C SER A 20 -2.49 -1.50 14.61
N ILE A 21 -3.02 -0.50 13.91
CA ILE A 21 -2.24 0.41 13.05
C ILE A 21 -1.72 1.55 13.93
N ARG A 22 -0.39 1.61 14.12
CA ARG A 22 0.26 2.61 14.98
C ARG A 22 -0.02 4.04 14.52
N GLU A 23 -0.02 4.29 13.21
CA GLU A 23 -0.32 5.59 12.61
C GLU A 23 -1.81 5.86 12.35
N LEU A 24 -2.74 5.12 12.98
CA LEU A 24 -4.18 5.27 12.73
C LEU A 24 -4.68 6.72 12.91
N LEU A 25 -4.20 7.42 13.95
CA LEU A 25 -4.60 8.79 14.23
C LEU A 25 -4.21 9.74 13.09
N GLU A 26 -3.00 9.59 12.57
CA GLU A 26 -2.50 10.39 11.44
C GLU A 26 -3.27 10.10 10.15
N LEU A 27 -3.56 8.82 9.87
CA LEU A 27 -4.37 8.42 8.72
C LEU A 27 -5.77 9.06 8.78
N ARG A 28 -6.37 9.06 9.98
CA ARG A 28 -7.68 9.70 10.21
C ARG A 28 -7.64 11.20 10.07
N ALA A 29 -6.60 11.86 10.58
CA ALA A 29 -6.44 13.30 10.48
C ALA A 29 -6.25 13.76 9.03
N ARG A 30 -5.46 13.02 8.24
CA ARG A 30 -5.11 13.43 6.88
C ARG A 30 -6.11 13.01 5.80
N PHE A 31 -6.70 11.82 5.93
CA PHE A 31 -7.55 11.26 4.88
C PHE A 31 -9.00 11.01 5.34
N GLY A 32 -9.28 11.20 6.63
CA GLY A 32 -10.61 11.03 7.19
C GLY A 32 -10.83 9.71 7.92
N ARG A 33 -12.00 9.63 8.57
CA ARG A 33 -12.42 8.45 9.34
C ARG A 33 -12.80 7.31 8.40
N GLY A 34 -12.47 6.08 8.81
CA GLY A 34 -12.82 4.88 8.06
C GLY A 34 -12.35 3.60 8.75
N ARG A 35 -12.78 2.46 8.20
CA ARG A 35 -12.28 1.13 8.60
C ARG A 35 -10.91 0.89 7.94
N TRP A 36 -9.90 1.52 8.52
CA TRP A 36 -8.52 1.45 8.07
C TRP A 36 -7.95 0.04 8.17
N ARG A 37 -7.27 -0.38 7.11
CA ARG A 37 -6.51 -1.63 7.00
C ARG A 37 -5.13 -1.30 6.47
N LYS A 38 -4.10 -1.89 7.07
CA LYS A 38 -2.76 -1.97 6.50
C LYS A 38 -2.69 -3.26 5.72
N ARG A 39 -2.36 -3.18 4.43
CA ARG A 39 -2.27 -4.35 3.56
C ARG A 39 -0.89 -4.49 2.95
N LYS A 40 -0.56 -5.72 2.60
CA LYS A 40 0.53 -6.06 1.69
C LYS A 40 0.00 -6.81 0.49
N GLY A 41 0.79 -6.87 -0.56
CA GLY A 41 0.55 -7.70 -1.73
C GLY A 41 1.76 -7.66 -2.65
N VAL A 42 1.65 -8.36 -3.77
CA VAL A 42 2.69 -8.42 -4.80
C VAL A 42 2.22 -7.63 -6.01
N ALA A 43 3.11 -6.84 -6.60
CA ALA A 43 2.79 -6.07 -7.79
C ALA A 43 4.02 -5.86 -8.67
N SER A 44 3.79 -5.78 -9.98
CA SER A 44 4.77 -5.19 -10.91
C SER A 44 4.80 -3.68 -10.68
N VAL A 45 5.99 -3.15 -10.42
CA VAL A 45 6.23 -1.72 -10.20
C VAL A 45 7.11 -1.17 -11.29
N ARG A 46 6.71 -0.05 -11.89
CA ARG A 46 7.57 0.75 -12.78
C ARG A 46 8.31 1.79 -11.95
N LEU A 47 9.63 1.71 -11.94
CA LEU A 47 10.51 2.67 -11.29
C LEU A 47 10.70 3.92 -12.16
N SER A 48 11.33 4.96 -11.60
CA SER A 48 11.51 6.25 -12.27
C SER A 48 12.39 6.19 -13.53
N ASP A 49 13.25 5.19 -13.62
CA ASP A 49 14.10 4.90 -14.79
C ASP A 49 13.37 4.07 -15.87
N GLY A 50 12.09 3.74 -15.66
CA GLY A 50 11.29 2.91 -16.56
C GLY A 50 11.42 1.40 -16.29
N THR A 51 12.35 0.98 -15.44
CA THR A 51 12.55 -0.44 -15.11
C THR A 51 11.31 -1.01 -14.43
N ILE A 52 10.83 -2.16 -14.89
CA ILE A 52 9.72 -2.89 -14.28
C ILE A 52 10.28 -4.03 -13.42
N ARG A 53 9.92 -4.05 -12.13
CA ARG A 53 10.32 -5.11 -11.20
C ARG A 53 9.13 -5.69 -10.47
N LEU A 54 9.26 -6.92 -9.98
CA LEU A 54 8.27 -7.55 -9.11
C LEU A 54 8.59 -7.17 -7.65
N ALA A 55 7.61 -6.62 -6.93
CA ALA A 55 7.84 -6.15 -5.57
C ALA A 55 6.71 -6.51 -4.61
N GLU A 56 7.09 -6.76 -3.36
CA GLU A 56 6.13 -6.74 -2.25
C GLU A 56 5.85 -5.27 -1.90
N VAL A 57 4.58 -4.87 -2.00
CA VAL A 57 4.12 -3.50 -1.74
C VAL A 57 3.20 -3.48 -0.53
N HIS A 58 3.33 -2.45 0.29
CA HIS A 58 2.49 -2.22 1.47
C HIS A 58 1.76 -0.87 1.32
N TRP A 59 0.49 -0.81 1.73
CA TRP A 59 -0.30 0.42 1.71
C TRP A 59 -1.32 0.44 2.86
N TYR A 60 -1.95 1.59 3.05
CA TYR A 60 -3.14 1.72 3.88
C TYR A 60 -4.37 1.91 3.00
N GLU A 61 -5.49 1.35 3.41
CA GLU A 61 -6.76 1.60 2.73
C GLU A 61 -7.94 1.66 3.68
N ALA A 62 -8.95 2.41 3.27
CA ALA A 62 -10.25 2.45 3.90
C ALA A 62 -11.35 2.57 2.82
N HIS A 63 -12.52 2.03 3.14
CA HIS A 63 -13.69 2.15 2.28
C HIS A 63 -14.03 3.63 2.06
N GLY A 64 -14.28 4.03 0.82
CA GLY A 64 -14.55 5.42 0.44
C GLY A 64 -13.31 6.33 0.32
N ILE A 65 -12.13 5.88 0.77
CA ILE A 65 -10.87 6.65 0.68
C ILE A 65 -9.92 6.03 -0.36
N GLY A 66 -9.90 4.70 -0.49
CA GLY A 66 -9.00 3.99 -1.40
C GLY A 66 -7.61 3.73 -0.80
N LYS A 67 -6.63 3.46 -1.66
CA LYS A 67 -5.25 3.09 -1.27
C LYS A 67 -4.40 4.35 -1.10
N VAL A 68 -3.69 4.47 0.02
CA VAL A 68 -2.81 5.60 0.35
C VAL A 68 -1.48 5.13 0.93
N ARG A 69 -0.46 6.00 0.82
CA ARG A 69 0.92 5.77 1.33
C ARG A 69 1.52 4.42 0.89
N MET A 70 1.37 4.08 -0.39
CA MET A 70 1.94 2.87 -0.94
C MET A 70 3.48 2.93 -0.90
N LYS A 71 4.10 1.80 -0.56
CA LYS A 71 5.56 1.66 -0.46
C LYS A 71 6.00 0.29 -0.95
N ILE A 72 7.11 0.25 -1.69
CA ILE A 72 7.86 -0.99 -1.94
C ILE A 72 8.54 -1.40 -0.62
N LYS A 73 8.40 -2.68 -0.24
CA LYS A 73 9.08 -3.26 0.91
C LYS A 73 10.32 -4.04 0.54
N ARG A 74 10.25 -4.80 -0.55
CA ARG A 74 11.36 -5.54 -1.13
C ARG A 74 11.04 -5.90 -2.58
N TYR A 75 12.09 -6.08 -3.36
CA TYR A 75 12.00 -6.72 -4.67
C TYR A 75 11.94 -8.24 -4.49
N LEU A 76 11.25 -8.93 -5.39
CA LEU A 76 11.04 -10.38 -5.37
C LEU A 76 11.72 -11.08 -6.55
N ASP A 77 12.41 -10.31 -7.40
CA ASP A 77 13.27 -10.71 -8.50
C ASP A 77 14.76 -10.51 -8.16
#